data_AF-A0A2C1CJ56-F1
#
_entry.id   AF-A0A2C1CJ56-F1
#
_cell.length_a   1.000
_cell.length_b   1.000
_cell.length_c   1.000
_cell.angle_alpha   90.00
_cell.angle_beta   90.00
_cell.angle_gamma   90.00
#
_symmetry.space_group_name_H-M   'P 1'
#
loop_
_entity.id
_entity.type
_entity.pdbx_description
1 polymer ?
#
loop_
_entity_poly.entity_id
_entity_poly.type
_entity_poly.pdbx_seq_one_letter_code
_entity_poly.pdbx_strand_id
1 'polypeptide(L)'
;PDYFQDGRIKKGTEYIQIDMETVMNSLQPGQTCEIADAYVGMIDKVPARVIVHRLTKQQQQKRLQDQAVREKKKGMKYSPRSKRLSGINVYMTNTPTDIVPMGQVHDWYSLRWQI
;
A
#
# COMPACT_ATOMS: atom_id res chain seq x y z
N PRO A 1 -15.34 5.60 -11.54
CA PRO A 1 -16.73 5.89 -11.15
C PRO A 1 -17.57 6.07 -12.41
N ASP A 2 -18.78 5.51 -12.40
CA ASP A 2 -19.71 5.69 -13.51
C ASP A 2 -20.68 6.82 -13.17
N TYR A 3 -20.91 7.68 -14.16
CA TYR A 3 -21.78 8.83 -14.03
C TYR A 3 -23.09 8.58 -14.77
N PHE A 4 -24.19 9.12 -14.25
CA PHE A 4 -25.43 9.30 -15.01
C PHE A 4 -25.26 10.44 -16.02
N GLN A 5 -26.16 10.54 -17.01
CA GLN A 5 -26.15 11.61 -18.00
C GLN A 5 -26.31 13.02 -17.37
N ASP A 6 -26.82 13.09 -16.14
CA ASP A 6 -26.97 14.31 -15.34
C ASP A 6 -25.74 14.65 -14.46
N GLY A 7 -24.66 13.87 -14.56
CA GLY A 7 -23.43 14.07 -13.79
C GLY A 7 -23.44 13.50 -12.36
N ARG A 8 -24.54 12.90 -11.90
CA ARG A 8 -24.57 12.23 -10.58
C ARG A 8 -23.79 10.93 -10.62
N ILE A 9 -23.05 10.64 -9.56
CA ILE A 9 -22.32 9.37 -9.40
C ILE A 9 -23.32 8.25 -9.11
N LYS A 10 -23.21 7.13 -9.82
CA LYS A 10 -23.95 5.92 -9.48
C LYS A 10 -23.42 5.39 -8.15
N LYS A 11 -24.26 5.30 -7.11
CA LYS A 11 -23.85 4.85 -5.76
C LYS A 11 -23.07 3.52 -5.74
N GLY A 12 -23.39 2.60 -6.66
CA GLY A 12 -22.67 1.32 -6.80
C GLY A 12 -21.23 1.43 -7.33
N THR A 13 -20.85 2.56 -7.94
CA THR A 13 -19.52 2.82 -8.51
C THR A 13 -18.84 4.04 -7.91
N GLU A 14 -19.33 4.48 -6.75
CA GLU A 14 -18.79 5.62 -5.99
C GLU A 14 -17.33 5.41 -5.60
N TYR A 15 -16.92 4.16 -5.38
CA TYR A 15 -15.56 3.79 -5.02
C TYR A 15 -15.00 2.79 -6.02
N ILE A 16 -13.77 3.03 -6.46
CA ILE A 16 -13.01 2.07 -7.25
C ILE A 16 -12.02 1.39 -6.33
N GLN A 17 -12.01 0.05 -6.36
CA GLN A 17 -10.99 -0.70 -5.65
C GLN A 17 -9.62 -0.43 -6.30
N ILE A 18 -8.67 0.03 -5.49
CA ILE A 18 -7.31 0.25 -5.94
C ILE A 18 -6.63 -1.10 -6.12
N ASP A 19 -6.18 -1.39 -7.35
CA ASP A 19 -5.33 -2.55 -7.60
C ASP A 19 -3.89 -2.23 -7.20
N MET A 20 -3.52 -2.74 -6.01
CA MET A 20 -2.18 -2.57 -5.45
C MET A 20 -1.07 -3.13 -6.33
N GLU A 21 -1.39 -4.09 -7.21
CA GLU A 21 -0.40 -4.63 -8.14
C GLU A 21 -0.08 -3.63 -9.25
N THR A 22 -1.10 -2.98 -9.81
CA THR A 22 -0.94 -1.88 -10.75
C THR A 22 -0.16 -0.72 -10.11
N VAL A 23 -0.47 -0.32 -8.88
CA VAL A 23 0.28 0.72 -8.15
C VAL A 23 1.73 0.30 -7.93
N MET A 24 1.99 -0.94 -7.57
CA MET A 24 3.35 -1.43 -7.38
C MET A 24 4.15 -1.42 -8.69
N ASN A 25 3.52 -1.77 -9.82
CA ASN A 25 4.18 -1.84 -11.12
C ASN A 25 4.49 -0.47 -11.72
N SER A 26 3.75 0.58 -11.32
CA SER A 26 4.04 1.96 -11.74
C SER A 26 5.21 2.60 -10.97
N LEU A 27 5.66 2.00 -9.86
CA LEU A 27 6.72 2.53 -9.01
C LEU A 27 8.08 1.89 -9.28
N GLN A 28 9.11 2.72 -9.31
CA GLN A 28 10.50 2.26 -9.30
C GLN A 28 10.92 1.79 -7.90
N PRO A 29 11.89 0.86 -7.78
CA PRO A 29 12.45 0.47 -6.48
C PRO A 29 12.95 1.68 -5.68
N GLY A 30 12.48 1.82 -4.44
CA GLY A 30 12.76 2.97 -3.56
C GLY A 30 11.81 4.16 -3.72
N GLN A 31 10.92 4.15 -4.72
CA GLN A 31 9.97 5.23 -4.95
C GLN A 31 8.76 5.12 -4.02
N THR A 32 8.22 6.28 -3.65
CA THR A 32 6.98 6.41 -2.86
C THR A 32 5.94 7.14 -3.68
N CYS A 33 4.68 6.70 -3.61
CA CYS A 33 3.53 7.49 -4.06
C CYS A 33 2.53 7.70 -2.93
N GLU A 34 1.76 8.77 -3.09
CA GLU A 34 0.70 9.17 -2.18
C GLU A 34 -0.66 9.02 -2.87
N ILE A 35 -1.63 8.51 -2.12
CA ILE A 35 -3.04 8.47 -2.47
C ILE A 35 -3.76 9.24 -1.36
N ALA A 36 -4.00 10.53 -1.59
CA ALA A 36 -4.56 11.44 -0.60
C ALA A 36 -6.01 11.10 -0.24
N ASP A 37 -6.82 10.78 -1.27
CA ASP A 37 -8.24 10.46 -1.13
C ASP A 37 -8.47 8.94 -1.23
N ALA A 38 -7.96 8.19 -0.25
CA ALA A 38 -8.24 6.77 -0.13
C ALA A 38 -9.28 6.50 0.96
N TYR A 39 -10.07 5.46 0.76
CA TYR A 39 -11.03 4.99 1.74
C TYR A 39 -10.71 3.54 2.10
N VAL A 40 -10.62 3.27 3.41
CA VAL A 40 -10.25 1.96 3.95
C VAL A 40 -11.46 1.35 4.63
N GLY A 41 -11.78 0.11 4.26
CA GLY A 41 -12.87 -0.67 4.83
C GLY A 41 -13.81 -1.23 3.77
N MET A 42 -14.38 -2.42 4.05
CA MET A 42 -15.35 -3.07 3.15
C MET A 42 -16.77 -2.52 3.34
N ILE A 43 -17.15 -2.24 4.59
CA ILE A 43 -18.48 -1.75 4.97
C ILE A 43 -18.36 -0.27 5.34
N ASP A 44 -17.65 0.03 6.43
CA ASP A 44 -17.39 1.40 6.86
C ASP A 44 -16.14 1.94 6.18
N LYS A 45 -16.34 2.88 5.25
CA LYS A 45 -15.28 3.48 4.45
C LYS A 45 -14.70 4.68 5.19
N VAL A 46 -13.57 4.46 5.87
CA VAL A 46 -12.88 5.51 6.60
C VAL A 46 -11.93 6.26 5.67
N PRO A 47 -12.03 7.59 5.54
CA PRO A 47 -11.08 8.36 4.75
C PRO A 47 -9.68 8.27 5.38
N ALA A 48 -8.68 8.03 4.56
CA ALA A 48 -7.30 7.89 4.98
C ALA A 48 -6.36 8.36 3.87
N ARG A 49 -5.25 8.95 4.27
CA ARG A 49 -4.12 9.20 3.37
C ARG A 49 -3.27 7.94 3.33
N VAL A 50 -3.15 7.34 2.15
CA VAL A 50 -2.41 6.11 1.94
C VAL A 50 -1.11 6.40 1.22
N ILE A 51 0.01 5.93 1.76
CA ILE A 51 1.34 6.12 1.19
C ILE A 51 1.90 4.75 0.87
N VAL A 52 2.23 4.52 -0.40
CA VAL A 52 2.78 3.26 -0.90
C VAL A 52 4.24 3.47 -1.22
N HIS A 53 5.10 2.70 -0.55
CA HIS A 53 6.54 2.72 -0.77
C HIS A 53 7.00 1.41 -1.41
N ARG A 54 7.66 1.50 -2.57
CA ARG A 54 8.28 0.36 -3.24
C ARG A 54 9.63 0.09 -2.63
N LEU A 55 9.84 -1.12 -2.12
CA LEU A 55 11.10 -1.50 -1.50
C LEU A 55 12.26 -1.45 -2.49
N THR A 56 13.47 -1.25 -1.96
CA THR A 56 14.69 -1.43 -2.74
C THR A 56 14.90 -2.92 -3.07
N LYS A 57 15.66 -3.20 -4.13
CA LYS A 57 15.97 -4.59 -4.54
C LYS A 57 16.61 -5.39 -3.40
N GLN A 58 17.50 -4.76 -2.62
CA GLN A 58 18.15 -5.39 -1.48
C GLN A 58 17.16 -5.74 -0.36
N GLN A 59 16.27 -4.81 0.00
CA GLN A 59 15.22 -5.03 1.00
C GLN A 59 14.24 -6.12 0.55
N GLN A 60 13.85 -6.10 -0.73
CA GLN A 60 12.97 -7.11 -1.31
C GLN A 60 13.60 -8.50 -1.25
N GLN A 61 14.88 -8.63 -1.61
CA GLN A 61 15.59 -9.91 -1.55
C GLN A 61 15.66 -10.47 -0.12
N LYS A 62 15.97 -9.62 0.86
CA LYS A 62 15.98 -10.00 2.28
C LYS A 62 14.61 -10.51 2.73
N ARG A 63 13.53 -9.81 2.35
CA ARG A 63 12.16 -10.25 2.65
C ARG A 63 11.80 -11.60 2.04
N LEU A 64 12.23 -11.86 0.79
CA LEU A 64 11.97 -13.15 0.14
C LEU A 64 12.69 -14.30 0.86
N GLN A 65 13.92 -14.07 1.35
CA GLN A 65 14.64 -15.05 2.17
C GLN A 65 13.93 -15.31 3.50
N ASP A 66 13.54 -14.25 4.21
CA ASP A 66 12.81 -14.36 5.48
C ASP A 66 11.46 -15.08 5.31
N GLN A 67 10.76 -14.82 4.20
CA GLN A 67 9.53 -15.54 3.85
C GLN A 67 9.80 -17.01 3.60
N ALA A 68 10.83 -17.38 2.84
CA ALA A 68 11.18 -18.78 2.61
C ALA A 68 11.49 -19.53 3.92
N VAL A 69 12.17 -18.88 4.86
CA VAL A 69 12.41 -19.43 6.21
C VAL A 69 11.09 -19.62 6.97
N ARG A 70 10.18 -18.64 6.94
CA ARG A 70 8.86 -18.71 7.59
C ARG A 70 7.97 -19.78 6.99
N GLU A 71 7.96 -19.93 5.66
CA GLU A 71 7.21 -20.96 4.95
C GLU A 71 7.63 -22.36 5.40
N LYS A 72 8.94 -22.62 5.46
CA LYS A 72 9.49 -23.88 5.97
C LYS A 72 9.11 -24.11 7.43
N LYS A 73 9.24 -23.08 8.28
CA LYS A 73 8.95 -23.19 9.72
C LYS A 73 7.47 -23.43 10.02
N LYS A 74 6.56 -22.82 9.26
CA LYS A 74 5.10 -22.93 9.45
C LYS A 74 4.45 -24.02 8.60
N GLY A 75 5.18 -24.66 7.68
CA GLY A 75 4.64 -25.67 6.77
C GLY A 75 3.60 -25.13 5.78
N MET A 76 3.62 -23.82 5.49
CA MET A 76 2.66 -23.15 4.61
C MET A 76 3.38 -22.43 3.46
N LYS A 77 2.74 -22.35 2.29
CA LYS A 77 3.28 -21.63 1.12
C LYS A 77 2.45 -20.37 0.85
N TYR A 78 3.11 -19.23 0.69
CA TYR A 78 2.48 -18.01 0.21
C TYR A 78 2.23 -18.10 -1.30
N SER A 79 1.13 -17.48 -1.73
CA SER A 79 0.80 -17.38 -3.15
C SER A 79 1.82 -16.50 -3.91
N PRO A 80 2.02 -16.72 -5.22
CA PRO A 80 2.90 -15.88 -6.03
C PRO A 80 2.53 -14.39 -5.98
N ARG A 81 1.23 -14.08 -5.95
CA ARG A 81 0.73 -12.71 -5.82
C ARG A 81 1.12 -12.07 -4.49
N SER A 82 0.98 -12.81 -3.38
CA SER A 82 1.36 -12.32 -2.05
C SER A 82 2.86 -12.06 -1.96
N LYS A 83 3.69 -12.95 -2.51
CA LYS A 83 5.15 -12.75 -2.59
C LYS A 83 5.51 -11.51 -3.40
N ARG A 84 4.83 -11.28 -4.53
CA ARG A 84 5.03 -10.10 -5.37
C ARG A 84 4.67 -8.80 -4.63
N LEU A 85 3.49 -8.75 -4.01
CA LEU A 85 3.04 -7.59 -3.21
C LEU A 85 3.85 -7.38 -1.93
N SER A 86 4.60 -8.37 -1.44
CA SER A 86 5.49 -8.18 -0.30
C SER A 86 6.65 -7.19 -0.56
N GLY A 87 6.88 -6.87 -1.84
CA GLY A 87 7.84 -5.87 -2.29
C GLY A 87 7.38 -4.41 -2.12
N ILE A 88 6.24 -4.15 -1.50
CA ILE A 88 5.79 -2.81 -1.13
C ILE A 88 5.51 -2.70 0.37
N ASN A 89 5.59 -1.49 0.89
CA ASN A 89 5.03 -1.09 2.17
C ASN A 89 3.87 -0.15 1.93
N VAL A 90 2.82 -0.31 2.73
CA VAL A 90 1.65 0.57 2.70
C VAL A 90 1.52 1.19 4.09
N TYR A 91 1.49 2.50 4.12
CA TYR A 91 1.29 3.30 5.32
C TYR A 91 -0.05 4.02 5.22
N MET A 92 -0.77 4.07 6.33
CA MET A 92 -2.02 4.80 6.44
C MET A 92 -1.82 5.85 7.50
N THR A 93 -2.10 7.10 7.16
CA THR A 93 -2.00 8.22 8.09
C THR A 93 -3.22 9.12 7.98
N ASN A 94 -3.56 9.77 9.08
CA ASN A 94 -4.52 10.86 9.14
C ASN A 94 -3.82 12.24 9.08
N THR A 95 -2.49 12.27 9.10
CA THR A 95 -1.73 13.52 9.06
C THR A 95 -1.76 14.11 7.64
N PRO A 96 -2.13 15.39 7.51
CA PRO A 96 -2.13 16.06 6.22
C PRO A 96 -0.70 16.29 5.69
N THR A 97 -0.59 16.52 4.38
CA THR A 97 0.68 16.55 3.63
C THR A 97 1.57 17.73 3.97
N ASP A 98 0.97 18.82 4.45
CA ASP A 98 1.61 20.01 5.00
C ASP A 98 2.39 19.72 6.29
N ILE A 99 1.88 18.83 7.15
CA ILE A 99 2.57 18.46 8.41
C ILE A 99 3.64 17.41 8.14
N VAL A 100 3.30 16.34 7.41
CA VAL A 100 4.24 15.26 7.09
C VAL A 100 4.24 14.99 5.59
N PRO A 101 5.31 15.38 4.86
CA PRO A 101 5.44 15.07 3.45
C PRO A 101 5.56 13.56 3.20
N MET A 102 5.07 13.08 2.05
CA MET A 102 5.07 11.64 1.74
C MET A 102 6.44 10.96 1.85
N GLY A 103 7.52 11.70 1.55
CA GLY A 103 8.89 11.17 1.59
C GLY A 103 9.33 10.81 3.01
N GLN A 104 8.85 11.53 4.02
CA GLN A 104 9.28 11.37 5.42
C GLN A 104 8.46 10.32 6.18
N VAL A 105 7.27 9.98 5.70
CA VAL A 105 6.41 8.98 6.36
C VAL A 105 7.10 7.62 6.41
N HIS A 106 7.78 7.21 5.32
CA HIS A 106 8.52 5.95 5.33
C HIS A 106 9.60 5.94 6.42
N ASP A 107 10.38 7.02 6.52
CA ASP A 107 11.47 7.15 7.48
C ASP A 107 10.94 7.06 8.91
N TRP A 108 9.87 7.79 9.23
CA TRP A 108 9.27 7.76 10.58
C TRP A 108 8.76 6.37 10.95
N TYR A 109 8.07 5.69 10.04
CA TYR A 109 7.59 4.32 10.28
C TYR A 109 8.73 3.29 10.34
N SER A 110 9.89 3.57 9.75
CA SER A 110 11.06 2.70 9.86
C SER A 110 11.65 2.70 11.29
N LEU A 111 11.56 3.84 11.99
CA LEU A 111 12.06 4.01 13.37
C LEU A 111 11.17 3.34 14.42
N ARG A 112 9.93 2.95 14.07
CA ARG A 112 8.96 2.36 14.99
C ARG A 112 9.48 1.14 15.77
N TRP A 113 10.45 0.40 15.22
CA TRP A 113 11.00 -0.81 15.84
C TRP A 113 12.17 -0.56 16.82
N GLN A 114 12.50 0.70 17.10
CA GLN A 114 13.61 1.06 18.00
C GLN A 114 13.18 1.32 19.45
N ILE A 115 11.87 1.31 19.73
CA ILE A 115 11.26 1.39 21.07
C ILE A 115 10.76 0.00 21.43
#